data_AF-A0A417VIE0-F1
#
_entry.id   AF-A0A417VIE0-F1
#
_cell.length_a   1.000
_cell.length_b   1.000
_cell.length_c   1.000
_cell.angle_alpha   90.00
_cell.angle_beta   90.00
_cell.angle_gamma   90.00
#
_symmetry.space_group_name_H-M   'P 1'
#
loop_
_entity.id
_entity.type
_entity.pdbx_description
1 polymer ?
#
loop_
_entity_poly.entity_id
_entity_poly.type
_entity_poly.pdbx_seq_one_letter_code
_entity_poly.pdbx_strand_id
1 'polypeptide(L)'
;MYRPSMYNKHDESMYTFAELFNNCKVCNDVIMKPNDEETYGNDGYFIHSNGQKIGYDWEYRDRYFLNCRLQFDTLGQYERKLRKDCIQIAIQCDSTETGIAVGWHEDWLVEAKENRSLQ
;
A
#
# COMPACT_ATOMS: atom_id res chain seq x y z
N MET A 1 2.27 -9.29 -9.13
CA MET A 1 3.46 -8.40 -9.30
C MET A 1 4.26 -8.82 -10.55
N TYR A 2 4.96 -7.93 -11.29
CA TYR A 2 5.67 -8.33 -12.56
C TYR A 2 7.16 -8.67 -12.38
N ARG A 3 7.65 -8.79 -11.14
CA ARG A 3 9.05 -9.12 -10.82
C ARG A 3 9.12 -10.27 -9.81
N PRO A 4 9.27 -11.53 -10.27
CA PRO A 4 9.26 -12.68 -9.38
C PRO A 4 10.28 -12.63 -8.24
N SER A 5 11.44 -12.01 -8.48
CA SER A 5 12.49 -11.85 -7.48
C SER A 5 12.08 -10.98 -6.28
N MET A 6 11.01 -10.20 -6.40
CA MET A 6 10.57 -9.27 -5.37
C MET A 6 9.43 -9.80 -4.50
N TYR A 7 8.82 -10.95 -4.86
CA TYR A 7 7.70 -11.51 -4.08
C TYR A 7 8.06 -11.77 -2.64
N ASN A 8 9.19 -12.45 -2.40
CA ASN A 8 9.62 -12.75 -1.03
C ASN A 8 9.83 -11.47 -0.21
N LYS A 9 10.42 -10.43 -0.83
CA LYS A 9 10.69 -9.17 -0.12
C LYS A 9 9.42 -8.37 0.14
N HIS A 10 8.51 -8.37 -0.84
CA HIS A 10 7.19 -7.81 -0.69
C HIS A 10 6.46 -8.41 0.51
N ASP A 11 6.37 -9.74 0.56
CA ASP A 11 5.63 -10.45 1.61
C ASP A 11 6.32 -10.25 2.97
N GLU A 12 7.65 -10.42 3.05
CA GLU A 12 8.42 -10.20 4.28
C GLU A 12 8.18 -8.81 4.86
N SER A 13 8.26 -7.77 4.03
CA SER A 13 8.05 -6.38 4.47
C SER A 13 6.59 -6.14 4.91
N MET A 14 5.62 -6.75 4.23
CA MET A 14 4.20 -6.65 4.59
C MET A 14 3.92 -7.31 5.94
N TYR A 15 4.40 -8.54 6.15
CA TYR A 15 4.21 -9.26 7.40
C TYR A 15 4.92 -8.57 8.56
N THR A 16 6.14 -8.07 8.35
CA THR A 16 6.88 -7.29 9.34
C THR A 16 6.11 -6.04 9.74
N PHE A 17 5.59 -5.29 8.76
CA PHE A 17 4.80 -4.11 9.05
C PHE A 17 3.47 -4.44 9.76
N ALA A 18 2.78 -5.51 9.36
CA ALA A 18 1.56 -5.95 10.02
C ALA A 18 1.81 -6.32 11.49
N GLU A 19 2.92 -6.97 11.81
CA GLU A 19 3.32 -7.24 13.20
C GLU A 19 3.57 -5.95 13.98
N LEU A 20 4.30 -4.98 13.40
CA LEU A 20 4.53 -3.68 14.03
C LEU A 20 3.24 -2.90 14.26
N PHE A 21 2.34 -2.88 13.27
CA PHE A 21 1.05 -2.21 13.33
C PHE A 21 0.18 -2.82 14.44
N ASN A 22 0.05 -4.15 14.47
CA ASN A 22 -0.79 -4.87 15.43
C ASN A 22 -0.26 -4.79 16.87
N ASN A 23 1.04 -4.57 17.05
CA ASN A 23 1.64 -4.34 18.36
C ASN A 23 1.62 -2.85 18.80
N CYS A 24 1.15 -1.94 17.94
CA CYS A 24 1.09 -0.52 18.23
C CYS A 24 -0.07 -0.20 19.19
N LYS A 25 0.25 0.23 20.41
CA LYS A 25 -0.73 0.54 21.47
C LYS A 25 -1.68 1.70 21.16
N VAL A 26 -1.41 2.46 20.09
CA VAL A 26 -2.18 3.65 19.70
C VAL A 26 -3.50 3.26 19.05
N CYS A 27 -3.54 2.16 18.30
CA CYS A 27 -4.73 1.73 17.56
C CYS A 27 -5.01 0.25 17.86
N ASN A 28 -5.65 -0.02 19.00
CA ASN A 28 -5.95 -1.40 19.42
C ASN A 28 -7.27 -1.94 18.84
N ASP A 29 -8.10 -1.06 18.27
CA ASP A 29 -9.40 -1.43 17.70
C ASP A 29 -9.33 -1.85 16.24
N VAL A 30 -8.16 -1.70 15.60
CA VAL A 30 -7.93 -2.07 14.20
C VAL A 30 -6.75 -3.02 14.14
N ILE A 31 -6.92 -4.13 13.44
CA ILE A 31 -5.83 -5.03 13.10
C ILE A 31 -5.54 -4.97 11.60
N MET A 32 -4.28 -5.05 11.22
CA MET A 32 -3.85 -5.30 9.85
C MET A 32 -3.71 -6.82 9.65
N LYS A 33 -4.47 -7.38 8.72
CA LYS A 33 -4.43 -8.79 8.37
C LYS A 33 -4.07 -8.99 6.89
N PRO A 34 -2.84 -9.42 6.58
CA PRO A 34 -2.47 -9.93 5.27
C PRO A 34 -3.32 -11.14 4.87
N ASN A 35 -3.54 -11.31 3.57
CA ASN A 35 -4.18 -12.50 3.03
C ASN A 35 -3.24 -13.71 3.16
N ASP A 36 -3.80 -14.85 3.59
CA ASP A 36 -3.03 -16.09 3.77
C ASP A 36 -2.57 -16.69 2.41
N GLU A 37 -3.30 -16.35 1.32
CA GLU A 37 -2.99 -16.73 -0.06
C GLU A 37 -3.09 -15.51 -0.97
N GLU A 38 -2.24 -15.41 -2.00
CA GLU A 38 -2.29 -14.31 -2.97
C GLU A 38 -3.66 -14.27 -3.63
N THR A 39 -4.35 -13.15 -3.47
CA THR A 39 -5.59 -12.88 -4.20
C THR A 39 -5.28 -11.92 -5.34
N TYR A 40 -5.88 -12.12 -6.51
CA TYR A 40 -5.79 -11.15 -7.59
C TYR A 40 -6.51 -9.81 -7.28
N GLY A 41 -7.14 -9.72 -6.10
CA GLY A 41 -7.86 -8.56 -5.60
C GLY A 41 -6.93 -7.58 -4.90
N ASN A 42 -6.60 -7.91 -3.65
CA ASN A 42 -5.84 -7.08 -2.70
C ASN A 42 -4.86 -7.96 -1.88
N ASP A 43 -4.01 -7.31 -1.08
CA ASP A 43 -2.99 -8.00 -0.28
C ASP A 43 -3.46 -8.26 1.16
N GLY A 44 -4.51 -7.59 1.61
CA GLY A 44 -5.14 -7.85 2.89
C GLY A 44 -6.19 -6.83 3.28
N TYR A 45 -6.55 -6.84 4.56
CA TYR A 45 -7.52 -5.92 5.14
C TYR A 45 -7.06 -5.34 6.46
N PHE A 46 -7.36 -4.07 6.68
CA PHE A 46 -7.55 -3.54 8.03
C PHE A 46 -8.94 -3.91 8.51
N ILE A 47 -9.04 -4.48 9.71
CA ILE A 47 -10.29 -4.97 10.29
C ILE A 47 -10.51 -4.25 11.62
N HIS A 48 -11.58 -3.46 11.69
CA HIS A 48 -12.00 -2.81 12.93
C HIS A 48 -12.75 -3.81 13.82
N SER A 49 -12.72 -3.60 15.14
CA SER A 49 -13.41 -4.40 16.16
C SER A 49 -14.94 -4.50 15.98
N ASN A 50 -15.52 -3.63 15.16
CA ASN A 50 -16.96 -3.61 14.84
C ASN A 50 -17.27 -4.42 13.56
N GLY A 51 -16.26 -5.05 12.94
CA GLY A 51 -16.38 -5.86 11.73
C GLY A 51 -16.21 -5.08 10.42
N GLN A 52 -16.06 -3.76 10.44
CA GLN A 52 -15.75 -2.98 9.24
C GLN A 52 -14.37 -3.35 8.69
N LYS A 53 -14.25 -3.37 7.36
CA LYS A 53 -13.04 -3.75 6.65
C LYS A 53 -12.64 -2.69 5.65
N ILE A 54 -11.33 -2.43 5.57
CA ILE A 54 -10.71 -1.59 4.55
C ILE A 54 -9.66 -2.45 3.87
N GLY A 55 -9.88 -2.76 2.60
CA GLY A 55 -8.93 -3.52 1.80
C GLY A 55 -7.73 -2.64 1.46
N TYR A 56 -6.54 -3.23 1.53
CA TYR A 56 -5.31 -2.57 1.18
C TYR A 56 -4.50 -3.37 0.17
N ASP A 57 -3.65 -2.65 -0.51
CA ASP A 57 -2.65 -3.21 -1.41
C ASP A 57 -1.28 -2.67 -1.00
N TRP A 58 -0.31 -3.57 -0.92
CA TRP A 58 1.03 -3.33 -0.41
C TRP A 58 2.03 -3.30 -1.58
N GLU A 59 3.04 -2.47 -1.45
CA GLU A 59 4.15 -2.47 -2.41
C GLU A 59 5.47 -2.14 -1.72
N TYR A 60 6.39 -3.10 -1.72
CA TYR A 60 7.79 -2.82 -1.43
C TYR A 60 8.44 -2.06 -2.60
N ARG A 61 8.97 -0.87 -2.34
CA ARG A 61 9.60 -0.02 -3.36
C ARG A 61 11.13 -0.13 -3.27
N ASP A 62 11.73 -0.89 -4.19
CA ASP A 62 13.19 -0.97 -4.35
C ASP A 62 13.81 0.31 -4.94
N ARG A 63 12.98 1.22 -5.47
CA ARG A 63 13.37 2.46 -6.14
C ARG A 63 12.38 3.56 -5.81
N TYR A 64 12.81 4.81 -5.97
CA TYR A 64 11.98 6.01 -5.83
C TYR A 64 11.39 6.24 -4.43
N PHE A 65 11.64 5.36 -3.48
CA PHE A 65 11.30 5.53 -2.07
C PHE A 65 12.41 4.96 -1.17
N LEU A 66 13.10 5.83 -0.45
CA LEU A 66 14.26 5.48 0.38
C LEU A 66 14.37 6.42 1.58
N ASN A 67 14.61 5.88 2.77
CA ASN A 67 14.75 6.66 4.01
C ASN A 67 13.58 7.64 4.23
N CYS A 68 12.35 7.15 4.08
CA CYS A 68 11.12 7.94 4.17
C CYS A 68 11.01 9.09 3.16
N ARG A 69 11.78 9.09 2.07
CA ARG A 69 11.71 10.10 0.99
C ARG A 69 11.12 9.50 -0.27
N LEU A 70 9.84 9.76 -0.50
CA LEU A 70 9.12 9.39 -1.71
C LEU A 70 9.40 10.42 -2.82
N GLN A 71 9.78 9.97 -4.02
CA GLN A 71 10.16 10.83 -5.15
C GLN A 71 8.99 11.17 -6.10
N PHE A 72 7.76 10.84 -5.73
CA PHE A 72 6.58 11.12 -6.55
C PHE A 72 5.95 12.42 -6.11
N ASP A 73 5.72 13.31 -7.09
CA ASP A 73 5.10 14.62 -6.86
C ASP A 73 3.57 14.56 -7.08
N THR A 74 3.05 13.44 -7.60
CA THR A 74 1.62 13.22 -7.91
C THR A 74 1.14 11.85 -7.44
N LEU A 75 -0.13 11.77 -7.06
CA LEU A 75 -0.82 10.53 -6.69
C LEU A 75 -0.91 9.56 -7.87
N GLY A 76 -0.95 10.01 -9.12
CA GLY A 76 -0.91 9.11 -10.28
C GLY A 76 0.44 8.44 -10.52
N GLN A 77 1.54 9.01 -10.02
CA GLN A 77 2.85 8.35 -10.02
C GLN A 77 2.99 7.39 -8.84
N TYR A 78 2.38 7.76 -7.71
CA TYR A 78 2.25 6.92 -6.53
C TYR A 78 1.40 5.67 -6.83
N GLU A 79 0.15 5.85 -7.27
CA GLU A 79 -0.82 4.80 -7.51
C GLU A 79 -1.05 4.61 -9.01
N ARG A 80 -0.59 3.45 -9.52
CA ARG A 80 -0.66 3.12 -10.95
C ARG A 80 -1.64 1.99 -11.25
N LYS A 81 -2.23 1.36 -10.21
CA LYS A 81 -3.12 0.22 -10.41
C LYS A 81 -4.49 0.73 -10.86
N LEU A 82 -5.13 -0.07 -11.72
CA LEU A 82 -6.52 0.14 -12.10
C LEU A 82 -7.38 0.06 -10.83
N ARG A 83 -8.36 0.95 -10.71
CA ARG A 83 -9.31 0.93 -9.59
C ARG A 83 -9.91 -0.47 -9.45
N LYS A 84 -9.73 -1.06 -8.28
CA LYS A 84 -10.44 -2.27 -7.84
C LYS A 84 -11.27 -1.92 -6.62
N ASP A 85 -12.54 -2.29 -6.60
CA ASP A 85 -13.44 -1.96 -5.48
C ASP A 85 -13.05 -2.61 -4.15
N CYS A 86 -12.19 -3.64 -4.19
CA CYS A 86 -11.63 -4.30 -3.01
C CYS A 86 -10.36 -3.64 -2.45
N ILE A 87 -9.85 -2.58 -3.08
CA ILE A 87 -8.70 -1.81 -2.58
C ILE A 87 -9.16 -0.38 -2.31
N GLN A 88 -9.08 0.02 -1.05
CA GLN A 88 -9.36 1.39 -0.61
C GLN A 88 -8.08 2.15 -0.28
N ILE A 89 -7.05 1.46 0.22
CA ILE A 89 -5.77 2.06 0.59
C ILE A 89 -4.64 1.41 -0.21
N ALA A 90 -3.78 2.23 -0.78
CA ALA A 90 -2.49 1.80 -1.29
C ALA A 90 -1.40 2.16 -0.28
N ILE A 91 -0.54 1.19 0.04
CA ILE A 91 0.56 1.36 0.98
C ILE A 91 1.87 1.00 0.29
N GLN A 92 2.84 1.90 0.37
CA GLN A 92 4.18 1.66 -0.15
C GLN A 92 5.16 1.64 1.00
N CYS A 93 6.03 0.64 1.03
CA CYS A 93 7.14 0.55 1.96
C CYS A 93 8.42 1.02 1.29
N ASP A 94 9.21 1.82 1.99
CA ASP A 94 10.50 2.27 1.47
C ASP A 94 11.52 1.14 1.44
N SER A 95 12.54 1.29 0.59
CA SER A 95 13.60 0.28 0.40
C SER A 95 14.45 -0.02 1.65
N THR A 96 14.30 0.79 2.70
CA THR A 96 14.97 0.62 3.99
C THR A 96 14.05 0.08 5.09
N GLU A 97 12.77 -0.13 4.80
CA GLU A 97 11.72 -0.58 5.75
C GLU A 97 11.63 0.29 7.00
N THR A 98 11.96 1.58 6.85
CA THR A 98 11.92 2.59 7.91
C THR A 98 10.71 3.51 7.80
N GLY A 99 10.04 3.49 6.66
CA GLY A 99 8.92 4.38 6.37
C GLY A 99 7.91 3.77 5.43
N ILE A 100 6.68 4.24 5.57
CA ILE A 100 5.60 3.96 4.64
C ILE A 100 5.03 5.24 4.07
N ALA A 101 4.54 5.16 2.85
CA ALA A 101 3.64 6.15 2.27
C ALA A 101 2.26 5.49 2.13
N VAL A 102 1.22 6.27 2.36
CA VAL A 102 -0.17 5.80 2.36
C VAL A 102 -0.99 6.77 1.52
N GLY A 103 -1.86 6.24 0.68
CA GLY A 103 -2.80 7.03 -0.11
C GLY A 103 -4.13 6.33 -0.22
N TRP A 104 -5.22 7.10 -0.12
CA TRP A 104 -6.54 6.58 -0.43
C TRP A 104 -6.73 6.51 -1.93
N HIS A 105 -7.31 5.42 -2.41
CA HIS A 105 -7.61 5.24 -3.82
C HIS A 105 -8.58 6.33 -4.34
N GLU A 106 -9.45 6.86 -3.48
CA GLU A 106 -10.37 7.96 -3.84
C GLU A 106 -9.64 9.28 -4.08
N ASP A 107 -8.55 9.56 -3.38
CA ASP A 107 -7.77 10.79 -3.54
C ASP A 107 -7.15 10.87 -4.93
N TRP A 108 -6.72 9.72 -5.46
CA TRP A 108 -6.22 9.62 -6.84
C TRP A 108 -7.31 9.96 -7.87
N LEU A 109 -8.56 9.57 -7.64
CA LEU A 109 -9.66 9.84 -8.59
C LEU A 109 -9.98 11.32 -8.72
N VAL A 110 -9.70 12.11 -7.68
CA VAL A 110 -9.95 13.55 -7.63
C VAL A 110 -8.71 14.39 -7.93
N GLU A 111 -7.52 13.76 -8.05
CA GLU A 111 -6.30 14.46 -8.42
C GLU A 111 -6.46 15.15 -9.79
N ALA A 112 -6.05 16.42 -9.85
CA ALA A 112 -6.09 17.20 -11.07
C ALA A 112 -5.19 16.54 -12.13
N LYS A 113 -5.80 16.07 -13.22
CA LYS A 113 -5.07 15.44 -14.32
C LYS A 113 -4.26 16.48 -15.08
N GLU A 114 -2.94 16.31 -15.10
CA GLU A 114 -2.11 17.02 -16.06
C GLU A 114 -2.38 16.47 -17.47
N ASN A 115 -3.03 17.27 -18.31
CA ASN A 115 -3.14 16.97 -19.74
C ASN A 115 -1.78 17.19 -20.40
N ARG A 116 -0.92 16.17 -20.35
CA ARG A 116 0.32 16.16 -21.13
C ARG A 116 -0.05 15.78 -22.57
N SER A 117 -0.03 16.77 -23.46
CA SER A 117 -0.09 16.52 -24.89
C SER A 117 1.10 15.64 -25.29
N LEU A 118 0.84 14.53 -25.97
CA LEU A 118 1.89 13.78 -26.67
C LEU A 118 2.45 14.71 -27.76
N GLN A 119 3.61 15.31 -27.51
CA GLN A 119 4.40 16.01 -28.52
C GLN A 119 5.33 15.03 -29.22
#